data_AF-A0A833SQG7-F1
#
_entry.id   AF-A0A833SQG7-F1
#
_cell.length_a   1.000
_cell.length_b   1.000
_cell.length_c   1.000
_cell.angle_alpha   90.00
_cell.angle_beta   90.00
_cell.angle_gamma   90.00
#
_symmetry.space_group_name_H-M   'P 1'
#
loop_
_entity.id
_entity.type
_entity.pdbx_description
1 polymer ?
#
loop_
_entity_poly.entity_id
_entity_poly.type
_entity_poly.pdbx_seq_one_letter_code
_entity_poly.pdbx_strand_id
1 'polypeptide(L)' 'MVAYYFNDDSINTAVKYTEDAGEFQDLITWDQLSDLARDALVKTDWDETLFNVARVKMPMKDGVFVEKLNGAYPF' A
#
# COMPACT_ATOMS: atom_id res chain seq x y z
N MET A 1 -3.25 -7.36 15.92
CA MET A 1 -2.19 -6.44 15.42
C MET A 1 -1.86 -6.82 13.98
N VAL A 2 -0.95 -6.13 13.30
CA VAL A 2 -0.60 -6.42 11.89
C VAL A 2 0.88 -6.81 11.81
N ALA A 3 1.17 -7.93 11.14
CA ALA A 3 2.52 -8.37 10.83
C ALA A 3 2.83 -8.13 9.35
N TYR A 4 4.03 -7.64 9.05
CA TYR A 4 4.61 -7.60 7.71
C TYR A 4 5.53 -8.81 7.53
N TYR A 5 5.33 -9.58 6.47
CA TYR A 5 6.06 -10.84 6.26
C TYR A 5 6.33 -11.10 4.77
N PHE A 6 7.28 -11.99 4.48
CA PHE A 6 7.52 -12.49 3.13
C PHE A 6 6.60 -13.68 2.84
N ASN A 7 5.85 -13.62 1.74
CA ASN A 7 5.00 -14.69 1.24
C ASN A 7 5.74 -15.43 0.13
N ASP A 8 6.18 -16.65 0.43
CA ASP A 8 6.92 -17.51 -0.50
C ASP A 8 6.09 -17.89 -1.74
N ASP A 9 4.76 -18.08 -1.60
CA ASP A 9 3.89 -18.51 -2.69
C ASP A 9 3.76 -17.44 -3.80
N SER A 10 3.73 -16.16 -3.39
CA SER A 10 3.62 -15.02 -4.30
C SER A 10 4.93 -14.26 -4.49
N ILE A 11 6.03 -14.75 -3.89
CA ILE A 11 7.38 -14.19 -3.93
C ILE A 11 7.34 -12.66 -3.73
N ASN A 12 6.64 -12.22 -2.69
CA ASN A 12 6.48 -10.80 -2.36
C ASN A 12 6.26 -10.63 -0.85
N THR A 13 6.21 -9.38 -0.39
CA THR A 13 5.83 -9.09 0.99
C THR A 13 4.35 -8.79 1.11
N ALA A 14 3.77 -9.15 2.26
CA ALA A 14 2.34 -9.03 2.53
C ALA A 14 2.08 -8.68 4.01
N VAL A 15 0.82 -8.38 4.32
CA VAL A 15 0.36 -8.12 5.69
C VAL A 15 -0.67 -9.14 6.13
N LYS A 16 -0.65 -9.50 7.42
CA LYS A 16 -1.63 -10.41 8.04
C LYS A 16 -1.93 -10.02 9.47
N TYR A 17 -3.05 -10.52 10.00
CA TYR A 17 -3.34 -10.40 11.43
C TYR A 17 -2.32 -11.21 12.25
N THR A 18 -1.95 -10.68 13.41
CA THR A 18 -1.09 -11.34 14.40
C THR A 18 -1.53 -11.01 15.83
N GLU A 19 -1.14 -11.88 16.77
CA GLU A 19 -1.25 -11.69 18.22
C GLU A 19 0.01 -11.02 18.81
N ASP A 20 1.11 -10.99 18.07
CA ASP A 20 2.36 -10.36 18.51
C ASP A 20 2.18 -8.85 18.71
N ALA A 21 2.89 -8.29 19.70
CA ALA A 21 2.94 -6.87 19.95
C ALA A 21 3.56 -6.11 18.75
N GLY A 22 2.90 -5.05 18.31
CA GLY A 22 3.37 -4.16 17.24
C GLY A 22 3.81 -2.79 17.75
N GLU A 23 4.05 -1.88 16.81
CA GLU A 23 4.47 -0.50 17.08
C GLU A 23 3.54 0.49 16.38
N PHE A 24 3.51 1.72 16.88
CA PHE A 24 2.85 2.86 16.22
C PHE A 24 3.86 3.66 15.40
N GLN A 25 3.39 4.27 14.31
CA GLN A 25 4.17 5.17 13.46
C GLN A 25 3.52 6.56 13.47
N ASP A 26 4.30 7.59 13.17
CA ASP A 26 3.77 8.93 12.96
C ASP A 26 2.79 8.93 11.79
N LEU A 27 1.55 9.32 12.06
CA LEU A 27 0.47 9.30 11.08
C LEU A 27 0.34 10.65 10.39
N ILE A 28 0.40 10.63 9.05
CA ILE A 28 -0.08 11.71 8.19
C ILE A 28 -1.19 11.19 7.28
N THR A 29 -2.36 11.80 7.36
CA THR A 29 -3.52 11.43 6.52
C THR A 29 -3.40 12.05 5.13
N TRP A 30 -4.14 11.49 4.17
CA TRP A 30 -4.16 11.98 2.79
C TRP A 30 -4.52 13.47 2.70
N ASP A 31 -5.48 13.92 3.51
CA ASP A 31 -5.94 15.31 3.51
C ASP A 31 -4.95 16.28 4.17
N GLN A 32 -4.11 15.79 5.09
CA GLN A 32 -3.04 16.56 5.73
C GLN A 32 -1.82 16.77 4.83
N LEU A 33 -1.67 15.98 3.77
CA LEU A 33 -0.59 16.17 2.79
C LEU A 33 -0.77 17.49 2.02
N SER A 34 0.34 18.09 1.61
CA SER A 34 0.29 19.19 0.64
C SER A 34 -0.14 18.68 -0.73
N ASP A 35 -0.67 19.58 -1.57
CA ASP A 35 -1.03 19.24 -2.95
C ASP A 35 0.16 18.68 -3.72
N LEU A 36 1.36 19.25 -3.52
CA LEU A 36 2.59 18.78 -4.15
C LEU A 36 2.95 17.34 -3.73
N ALA A 37 2.77 17.01 -2.45
CA ALA A 37 3.05 15.67 -1.95
C ALA A 37 2.05 14.64 -2.52
N ARG A 38 0.75 14.99 -2.53
CA ARG A 38 -0.28 14.13 -3.16
C ARG A 38 0.01 13.91 -4.65
N ASP A 39 0.36 14.97 -5.38
CA ASP A 39 0.67 14.90 -6.80
C ASP A 39 1.88 14.02 -7.09
N ALA A 40 2.95 14.15 -6.30
CA ALA A 40 4.12 13.28 -6.39
C ALA A 40 3.75 11.81 -6.14
N LEU A 41 3.02 11.51 -5.06
CA LEU A 41 2.61 10.13 -4.74
C LEU A 41 1.78 9.49 -5.87
N VAL A 42 0.93 10.26 -6.54
CA VAL A 42 0.07 9.79 -7.64
C VAL A 42 0.82 9.59 -8.96
N LYS A 43 1.80 10.45 -9.25
CA LYS A 43 2.53 10.48 -10.54
C LYS A 43 3.78 9.60 -10.55
N THR A 44 4.37 9.34 -9.40
CA THR A 44 5.54 8.44 -9.29
C THR A 44 5.18 7.04 -9.79
N ASP A 45 6.06 6.47 -10.62
CA ASP A 45 6.07 5.04 -10.90
C ASP A 45 6.76 4.34 -9.72
N TRP A 46 6.01 3.47 -9.03
CA TRP A 46 6.47 2.78 -7.84
C TRP A 46 7.01 1.39 -8.16
N ASP A 47 6.88 0.94 -9.41
CA ASP A 47 7.43 -0.32 -9.86
C ASP A 47 8.70 -0.10 -10.67
N GLU A 48 9.84 -0.18 -9.99
CA GLU A 48 11.16 -0.01 -10.59
C GLU A 48 11.65 -1.28 -11.34
N THR A 49 10.84 -2.33 -11.41
CA THR A 49 11.22 -3.55 -12.13
C THR A 49 11.16 -3.37 -13.65
N LEU A 50 12.02 -4.10 -14.38
CA LEU A 50 11.95 -4.14 -15.83
C LEU A 50 10.55 -4.60 -16.27
N PHE A 51 9.92 -3.83 -17.15
CA PHE A 51 8.57 -4.08 -17.67
C PHE A 51 7.43 -4.01 -16.63
N ASN A 52 7.61 -3.35 -15.48
CA ASN A 52 6.52 -3.11 -14.52
C ASN A 52 5.87 -4.44 -14.04
N VAL A 53 6.70 -5.43 -13.70
CA VAL A 53 6.25 -6.79 -13.36
C VAL A 53 5.85 -6.95 -11.89
N ALA A 54 6.34 -6.11 -10.98
CA ALA A 54 5.97 -6.17 -9.56
C ALA A 54 4.59 -5.53 -9.29
N ARG A 55 4.10 -4.69 -10.20
CA ARG A 55 2.83 -3.96 -10.18
C ARG A 55 2.59 -3.21 -8.87
N VAL A 56 3.66 -2.66 -8.29
CA VAL A 56 3.60 -1.84 -7.08
C VAL A 56 2.88 -0.53 -7.43
N LYS A 57 1.79 -0.24 -6.72
CA LYS A 57 0.97 0.95 -6.95
C LYS A 57 0.73 1.68 -5.63
N MET A 58 0.76 3.01 -5.66
CA MET A 58 0.33 3.83 -4.52
C MET A 58 -1.15 3.53 -4.20
N PRO A 59 -1.47 2.96 -3.02
CA PRO A 59 -2.82 2.46 -2.75
C PRO A 59 -3.86 3.58 -2.57
N MET A 60 -3.42 4.80 -2.24
CA MET A 60 -4.30 5.96 -2.05
C MET A 60 -4.56 6.76 -3.33
N LYS A 61 -4.00 6.35 -4.47
CA LYS A 61 -4.25 6.98 -5.77
C LYS A 61 -5.70 6.74 -6.21
N ASP A 62 -6.33 7.75 -6.81
CA ASP A 62 -7.68 7.63 -7.39
C ASP A 62 -7.77 6.43 -8.36
N GLY A 63 -8.91 5.74 -8.31
CA GLY A 63 -9.11 4.48 -9.02
C GLY A 63 -8.47 3.27 -8.33
N VAL A 64 -7.18 3.35 -7.96
CA VAL A 64 -6.49 2.29 -7.19
C VAL A 64 -7.12 2.15 -5.80
N PHE A 65 -7.41 3.27 -5.14
CA PHE A 65 -8.05 3.27 -3.82
C PHE A 65 -9.42 2.58 -3.87
N VAL A 66 -10.25 2.89 -4.87
CA VAL A 66 -11.57 2.27 -5.05
C VAL A 66 -11.44 0.78 -5.38
N GLU A 67 -10.49 0.40 -6.24
CA GLU A 67 -10.17 -1.00 -6.53
C GLU A 67 -9.79 -1.76 -5.25
N LYS A 68 -8.91 -1.19 -4.42
CA LYS A 68 -8.48 -1.77 -3.15
C LYS A 68 -9.62 -1.86 -2.14
N LEU A 69 -10.46 -0.83 -2.04
CA LEU A 69 -11.61 -0.81 -1.14
C LEU A 69 -12.60 -1.92 -1.48
N ASN A 70 -12.93 -2.08 -2.77
CA ASN A 70 -13.80 -3.15 -3.24
C ASN A 70 -13.18 -4.54 -3.01
N GLY A 71 -11.88 -4.70 -3.27
CA GLY A 71 -11.18 -5.97 -3.04
C GLY A 71 -10.98 -6.32 -1.57
N ALA A 72 -10.96 -5.33 -0.67
CA ALA A 72 -10.84 -5.53 0.77
C ALA A 72 -12.18 -5.75 1.46
N TYR A 73 -13.31 -5.57 0.76
CA TYR A 73 -14.63 -5.76 1.34
C TYR A 73 -14.86 -7.25 1.66
N PRO A 74 -15.12 -7.61 2.94
CA PRO A 74 -15.10 -9.01 3.37
C PRO A 74 -16.48 -9.71 3.32
N PHE A 75 -17.48 -9.09 2.69
CA PHE A 75 -18.87 -9.58 2.62
C PHE A 75 -19.37 -9.62 1.18
#